data_AF-H2BVG2-F1
#
_entry.id   AF-H2BVG2-F1
#
_cell.length_a   1.000
_cell.length_b   1.000
_cell.length_c   1.000
_cell.angle_alpha   90.00
_cell.angle_beta   90.00
_cell.angle_gamma   90.00
#
_symmetry.space_group_name_H-M   'P 1'
#
loop_
_entity.id
_entity.type
_entity.pdbx_description
1 polymer ?
#
loop_
_entity_poly.entity_id
_entity_poly.type
_entity_poly.pdbx_seq_one_letter_code
_entity_poly.pdbx_strand_id
1 'polypeptide(L)' 'MEVLQEILVFFTFAVALGYMITKFIWKPAFLKSKKKSDKSCGVSSCGCH' A
#
# COMPACT_ATOMS: atom_id res chain seq x y z
N MET A 1 19.95 -29.12 -11.24
CA MET A 1 18.55 -28.79 -10.86
C MET A 1 18.60 -27.94 -9.60
N GLU A 2 19.19 -26.75 -9.66
CA GLU A 2 19.53 -25.93 -8.47
C GLU A 2 19.12 -24.47 -8.71
N VAL A 3 19.32 -23.99 -9.95
CA VAL A 3 18.96 -22.65 -10.42
C VAL A 3 17.50 -22.27 -10.17
N LEU A 4 16.56 -23.21 -10.32
CA LEU A 4 15.14 -22.98 -10.11
C LEU A 4 14.76 -22.82 -8.64
N GLN A 5 15.54 -23.36 -7.71
CA GLN A 5 15.25 -23.26 -6.27
C GLN A 5 15.89 -21.98 -5.71
N GLU A 6 17.11 -21.66 -6.15
CA GLU A 6 17.80 -20.40 -5.89
C GLU A 6 16.94 -19.18 -6.29
N ILE A 7 16.41 -19.16 -7.53
CA ILE A 7 15.60 -18.04 -8.02
C ILE A 7 14.33 -17.84 -7.17
N LEU A 8 13.75 -18.93 -6.67
CA LEU A 8 12.54 -18.90 -5.84
C LEU A 8 12.84 -18.26 -4.47
N VAL A 9 13.98 -18.63 -3.86
CA VAL A 9 14.46 -18.07 -2.59
C VAL A 9 14.72 -16.57 -2.74
N PHE A 10 15.41 -16.15 -3.80
CA PHE A 10 15.63 -14.73 -4.07
C PHE A 10 14.33 -13.95 -4.31
N PHE A 11 13.36 -14.54 -5.02
CA PHE A 11 12.06 -13.92 -5.23
C PHE A 11 11.28 -13.75 -3.94
N THR A 12 11.20 -14.79 -3.11
CA THR A 12 10.53 -14.73 -1.80
C THR A 12 11.19 -13.69 -0.90
N PHE A 13 12.52 -13.64 -0.89
CA PHE A 13 13.26 -12.64 -0.14
C PHE A 13 12.99 -11.21 -0.63
N ALA A 14 13.01 -10.98 -1.95
CA ALA A 14 12.73 -9.68 -2.54
C ALA A 14 11.29 -9.21 -2.26
N VAL A 15 10.31 -10.11 -2.32
CA VAL A 15 8.91 -9.81 -1.99
C VAL A 15 8.74 -9.50 -0.51
N ALA A 16 9.40 -10.24 0.39
CA ALA A 16 9.35 -9.99 1.82
C ALA A 16 9.96 -8.61 2.19
N LEU A 17 11.12 -8.29 1.60
CA LEU A 17 11.73 -6.96 1.76
C LEU A 17 10.84 -5.86 1.16
N GLY A 18 10.31 -6.06 -0.04
CA GLY A 18 9.37 -5.13 -0.66
C GLY A 18 8.13 -4.89 0.20
N TYR A 19 7.56 -5.94 0.81
CA TYR A 19 6.44 -5.82 1.74
C TYR A 19 6.82 -5.05 3.01
N MET A 20 7.98 -5.34 3.61
CA MET A 20 8.44 -4.59 4.79
C MET A 20 8.67 -3.11 4.48
N ILE A 21 9.36 -2.82 3.38
CA ILE A 21 9.63 -1.44 2.94
C ILE A 21 8.32 -0.71 2.68
N THR A 22 7.38 -1.33 1.95
CA THR A 22 6.09 -0.70 1.64
C THR A 22 5.20 -0.50 2.86
N LYS A 23 5.32 -1.37 3.86
CA LYS A 23 4.55 -1.30 5.10
C LYS A 23 5.08 -0.22 6.07
N PHE A 24 6.40 -0.12 6.22
CA PHE A 24 7.02 0.69 7.27
C PHE A 24 7.66 1.99 6.78
N ILE A 25 8.25 2.02 5.57
CA ILE A 25 9.01 3.17 5.06
C ILE A 25 8.20 3.94 4.04
N TRP A 26 7.61 3.23 3.07
CA TRP A 26 7.02 3.87 1.90
C TRP A 26 5.67 3.28 1.58
N LYS A 27 4.59 3.82 2.16
CA LYS A 27 3.22 3.40 1.79
C LYS A 27 2.95 3.87 0.36
N PRO A 28 3.08 3.00 -0.67
CA PRO A 28 2.98 3.47 -2.04
C PRO A 28 1.54 3.91 -2.29
N ALA A 29 1.36 4.97 -3.09
CA ALA A 29 0.05 5.57 -3.33
C ALA A 29 -1.00 4.57 -3.87
N PHE A 30 -0.55 3.47 -4.48
CA PHE A 30 -1.40 2.37 -4.97
C PHE A 30 -1.96 1.46 -3.86
N LEU A 31 -1.27 1.33 -2.71
CA LEU A 31 -1.74 0.61 -1.51
C LEU A 31 -2.52 1.51 -0.54
N LYS A 32 -2.60 2.82 -0.79
CA LYS A 32 -3.64 3.65 -0.18
C LYS A 32 -4.96 3.18 -0.77
N SER A 33 -5.61 2.21 -0.11
CA SER A 33 -7.04 1.92 -0.28
C SER A 33 -7.73 3.25 -0.49
N LYS A 34 -8.29 3.49 -1.70
CA LYS A 34 -9.02 4.72 -2.00
C LYS A 34 -9.91 4.97 -0.80
N LYS A 35 -9.64 6.02 -0.02
CA LYS A 35 -10.60 6.47 0.98
C LYS A 35 -11.89 6.60 0.19
N LYS A 36 -12.90 5.81 0.56
CA LYS A 36 -14.26 6.03 0.06
C LYS A 36 -14.48 7.52 0.18
N SER A 37 -14.85 8.13 -0.95
CA SER A 37 -15.34 9.49 -1.01
C SER A 37 -16.67 9.53 -0.26
N ASP A 38 -16.62 9.47 1.07
CA ASP A 38 -17.78 9.65 1.92
C ASP A 38 -17.42 10.68 2.99
N LYS A 39 -17.72 11.92 2.60
CA LYS A 39 -18.41 12.92 3.42
C LYS A 39 -17.93 13.05 4.86
N SER A 40 -17.02 13.99 5.11
CA SER A 40 -17.04 14.71 6.39
C SER A 40 -16.30 16.04 6.33
N CYS A 41 -17.11 17.09 6.54
CA CYS A 41 -16.83 18.43 7.07
C CYS A 41 -15.66 19.23 6.48
N GLY A 42 -15.98 20.22 5.64
CA GLY A 42 -15.08 21.34 5.38
C GLY A 42 -15.12 21.96 4.00
N VAL A 43 -16.03 21.54 3.12
CA VAL A 43 -16.18 22.15 1.79
C VAL A 43 -17.63 22.52 1.53
N SER A 44 -17.82 23.81 1.26
CA SER A 44 -19.04 24.49 0.81
C SER A 44 -20.22 24.58 1.79
N SER A 45 -20.32 25.73 2.47
CA SER A 45 -21.51 26.55 2.73
C SER A 45 -22.89 25.86 2.60
N CYS A 46 -23.59 25.65 3.73
CA CYS A 46 -25.01 26.01 3.94
C CYS A 46 -25.63 25.29 5.16
N GLY A 47 -26.25 26.08 6.05
CA GLY A 47 -27.56 25.76 6.65
C GLY A 47 -27.57 24.97 7.97
N CYS A 48 -27.78 25.69 9.08
CA CYS A 48 -28.99 25.62 9.92
C CYS A 48 -28.71 25.76 11.44
N HIS A 49 -29.27 26.86 11.97
CA HIS A 49 -29.38 27.38 13.34
C HIS A 49 -28.13 27.99 13.99
#